data_AF-A0A5D0MBL2-F1
#
_entry.id   AF-A0A5D0MBL2-F1
#
_cell.length_a   1.000
_cell.length_b   1.000
_cell.length_c   1.000
_cell.angle_alpha   90.00
_cell.angle_beta   90.00
_cell.angle_gamma   90.00
#
_symmetry.space_group_name_H-M   'P 1'
#
loop_
_entity.id
_entity.type
_entity.pdbx_description
1 polymer ?
#
loop_
_entity_poly.entity_id
_entity_poly.type
_entity_poly.pdbx_seq_one_letter_code
_entity_poly.pdbx_strand_id
1 'polypeptide(L)'
;DPIKEETFYAVKNMGAYLNDNIITVSSNNKLSESMVATGFAYDRDKSGNNNLDNFKRLALKAKGIRRMGAAALDLAYVASGRFDGFWESGLKLWDMAAGKLLVEEAGGKITDLKDEEWKILGDNIVASNNLIHEELIKHLKEI
;
A
#
# COMPACT_ATOMS: atom_id res chain seq x y z
N ASP A 1 -14.17 6.05 5.38
CA ASP A 1 -13.73 7.21 6.18
C ASP A 1 -14.96 8.01 6.58
N PRO A 2 -15.40 7.94 7.85
CA PRO A 2 -16.59 8.65 8.30
C PRO A 2 -16.41 10.17 8.34
N ILE A 3 -15.18 10.69 8.45
CA ILE A 3 -14.93 12.14 8.52
C ILE A 3 -15.09 12.79 7.14
N LYS A 4 -14.76 12.05 6.08
CA LYS A 4 -14.86 12.52 4.69
C LYS A 4 -16.08 11.99 3.95
N GLU A 5 -16.91 11.19 4.60
CA GLU A 5 -18.05 10.49 3.99
C GLU A 5 -17.61 9.65 2.77
N GLU A 6 -16.45 8.99 2.87
CA GLU A 6 -15.91 8.14 1.81
C GLU A 6 -16.12 6.67 2.14
N THR A 7 -16.89 5.97 1.31
CA THR A 7 -17.10 4.52 1.40
C THR A 7 -16.39 3.84 0.25
N PHE A 8 -15.34 3.09 0.58
CA PHE A 8 -14.59 2.27 -0.37
C PHE A 8 -15.10 0.82 -0.28
N TYR A 9 -15.42 0.21 -1.41
CA TYR A 9 -15.77 -1.20 -1.47
C TYR A 9 -15.31 -1.83 -2.77
N ALA A 10 -15.16 -3.15 -2.77
CA ALA A 10 -14.84 -3.94 -3.95
C ALA A 10 -15.58 -5.27 -3.88
N VAL A 11 -15.93 -5.80 -5.04
CA VAL A 11 -16.49 -7.14 -5.19
C VAL A 11 -15.61 -7.90 -6.18
N LYS A 12 -15.26 -9.13 -5.83
CA LYS A 12 -14.34 -9.94 -6.63
C LYS A 12 -14.82 -10.06 -8.08
N ASN A 13 -13.97 -9.72 -9.04
CA ASN A 13 -14.21 -9.65 -10.47
C ASN A 13 -15.30 -8.64 -10.90
N MET A 14 -15.58 -7.63 -10.08
CA MET A 14 -16.57 -6.60 -10.37
C MET A 14 -16.02 -5.18 -10.20
N GLY A 15 -14.76 -5.03 -9.81
CA GLY A 15 -14.11 -3.73 -9.65
C GLY A 15 -14.19 -3.16 -8.25
N ALA A 16 -13.50 -2.02 -8.08
CA ALA A 16 -13.43 -1.24 -6.86
C ALA A 16 -14.17 0.09 -7.03
N TYR A 17 -14.73 0.59 -5.93
CA TYR A 17 -15.62 1.74 -5.92
C TYR A 17 -15.33 2.68 -4.74
N LEU A 18 -15.55 3.98 -4.98
CA LEU A 18 -15.64 5.03 -3.97
C LEU A 18 -16.97 5.75 -4.13
N ASN A 19 -17.85 5.66 -3.13
CA ASN A 19 -19.19 6.27 -3.17
C ASN A 19 -19.90 5.96 -4.50
N ASP A 20 -20.01 4.67 -4.83
CA ASP A 20 -20.64 4.11 -6.03
C ASP A 20 -19.98 4.47 -7.38
N ASN A 21 -18.88 5.23 -7.38
CA ASN A 21 -18.10 5.52 -8.57
C ASN A 21 -16.94 4.53 -8.70
N ILE A 22 -16.72 4.00 -9.90
CA ILE A 22 -15.58 3.12 -10.20
C ILE A 22 -14.29 3.90 -9.97
N ILE A 23 -13.34 3.25 -9.30
CA ILE A 23 -11.98 3.76 -9.11
C ILE A 23 -10.96 2.82 -9.74
N THR A 24 -9.84 3.40 -10.15
CA THR A 24 -8.67 2.66 -10.63
C THR A 24 -7.43 3.21 -9.95
N VAL A 25 -6.39 2.38 -9.88
CA VAL A 25 -5.07 2.85 -9.49
C VAL A 25 -4.55 3.95 -10.42
N SER A 26 -3.52 4.69 -9.98
CA SER A 26 -2.92 5.76 -10.77
C SER A 26 -2.19 5.24 -12.02
N SER A 27 -1.98 6.11 -13.00
CA SER A 27 -1.24 5.79 -14.23
C SER A 27 0.25 6.17 -14.19
N ASN A 28 0.76 6.59 -13.02
CA ASN A 28 2.15 7.00 -12.86
C ASN A 28 3.09 5.79 -12.97
N ASN A 29 4.10 5.87 -13.83
CA ASN A 29 5.01 4.76 -14.11
C ASN A 29 6.45 4.99 -13.65
N LYS A 30 6.70 6.02 -12.83
CA LYS A 30 8.03 6.31 -12.28
C LYS A 30 7.95 6.55 -10.78
N LEU A 31 8.75 5.83 -10.02
CA LEU A 31 8.82 6.03 -8.57
C LEU A 31 9.23 7.47 -8.22
N SER A 32 10.13 8.08 -8.98
CA SER A 32 10.58 9.46 -8.77
C SER A 32 9.51 10.53 -8.88
N GLU A 33 8.40 10.23 -9.55
CA GLU A 33 7.24 11.12 -9.66
C GLU A 33 6.12 10.70 -8.69
N SER A 34 6.31 9.60 -7.96
CA SER A 34 5.27 8.92 -7.18
C SER A 34 5.10 9.41 -5.74
N MET A 35 3.86 9.46 -5.30
CA MET A 35 3.43 9.64 -3.91
C MET A 35 3.17 8.27 -3.30
N VAL A 36 4.02 7.85 -2.36
CA VAL A 36 3.88 6.56 -1.67
C VAL A 36 3.50 6.76 -0.20
N ALA A 37 2.91 5.74 0.43
CA ALA A 37 2.55 5.75 1.84
C ALA A 37 3.23 4.61 2.61
N THR A 38 3.36 4.78 3.93
CA THR A 38 3.87 3.74 4.81
C THR A 38 3.41 3.96 6.24
N GLY A 39 3.70 3.00 7.12
CA GLY A 39 3.51 3.10 8.55
C GLY A 39 4.69 2.55 9.34
N PHE A 40 4.49 2.45 10.65
CA PHE A 40 5.52 2.04 11.59
C PHE A 40 4.84 1.27 12.71
N ALA A 41 5.23 0.02 12.90
CA ALA A 41 4.73 -0.82 13.97
C ALA A 41 4.89 -0.15 15.35
N TYR A 42 3.99 -0.48 16.27
CA TYR A 42 3.98 0.11 17.62
C TYR A 42 5.19 -0.28 18.45
N ASP A 43 5.75 -1.47 18.21
CA ASP A 43 6.92 -2.06 18.86
C ASP A 43 8.22 -1.84 18.06
N ARG A 44 8.26 -0.78 17.23
CA ARG A 44 9.43 -0.40 16.41
C ARG A 44 10.72 -0.16 17.21
N ASP A 45 10.61 0.09 18.51
CA ASP A 45 11.72 0.26 19.45
C ASP A 45 12.32 -1.07 19.90
N LYS A 46 11.59 -2.18 19.68
CA LYS A 46 11.96 -3.55 20.09
C LYS A 46 12.20 -4.48 18.90
N SER A 47 11.61 -4.17 17.75
CA SER A 47 11.80 -4.93 16.50
C SER A 47 13.07 -4.51 15.79
N GLY A 48 13.85 -5.48 15.30
CA GLY A 48 14.96 -5.24 14.37
C GLY A 48 14.48 -4.71 13.00
N ASN A 49 13.23 -5.02 12.63
CA ASN A 49 12.59 -4.53 11.42
C ASN A 49 11.58 -3.42 11.78
N ASN A 50 12.09 -2.18 11.87
CA ASN A 50 11.34 -1.00 12.31
C ASN A 50 10.96 -0.05 11.16
N ASN A 51 11.14 -0.48 9.91
CA ASN A 51 10.86 0.27 8.69
C ASN A 51 11.70 1.56 8.44
N LEU A 52 12.58 1.99 9.35
CA LEU A 52 13.34 3.25 9.17
C LEU A 52 14.29 3.21 7.97
N ASP A 53 14.94 2.06 7.74
CA ASP A 53 15.87 1.89 6.63
C ASP A 53 15.15 1.86 5.27
N ASN A 54 13.98 1.21 5.21
CA ASN A 54 13.12 1.22 4.01
C ASN A 54 12.57 2.63 3.75
N PHE A 55 12.09 3.33 4.79
CA PHE A 55 11.69 4.72 4.71
C PHE A 55 12.80 5.61 4.17
N LYS A 56 14.02 5.51 4.72
CA LYS A 56 15.18 6.28 4.25
C LYS A 56 15.50 6.01 2.78
N ARG A 57 15.49 4.74 2.36
CA ARG A 57 15.74 4.36 0.96
C ARG A 57 14.72 4.99 0.02
N LEU A 58 13.43 4.90 0.36
CA LEU A 58 12.36 5.45 -0.49
C LEU A 58 12.25 6.97 -0.42
N ALA A 59 12.61 7.61 0.71
CA ALA A 59 12.58 9.07 0.83
C ALA A 59 13.52 9.76 -0.15
N LEU A 60 14.57 9.06 -0.59
CA LEU A 60 15.54 9.54 -1.58
C LEU A 60 15.18 9.17 -3.03
N LYS A 61 14.08 8.44 -3.23
CA LYS A 61 13.69 7.89 -4.55
C LYS A 61 12.30 8.32 -4.99
N ALA A 62 11.34 8.39 -4.07
CA ALA A 62 9.97 8.82 -4.35
C ALA A 62 9.84 10.34 -4.30
N LYS A 63 8.81 10.89 -4.98
CA LYS A 63 8.47 12.32 -4.92
C LYS A 63 8.06 12.74 -3.51
N GLY A 64 7.38 11.86 -2.79
CA GLY A 64 7.00 12.10 -1.41
C GLY A 64 6.48 10.85 -0.73
N ILE A 65 6.64 10.82 0.59
CA ILE A 65 6.09 9.77 1.45
C ILE A 65 4.98 10.36 2.33
N ARG A 66 3.90 9.61 2.52
CA ARG A 66 2.85 9.89 3.50
C ARG A 66 2.85 8.85 4.61
N ARG A 67 2.41 9.26 5.79
CA ARG A 67 2.17 8.41 6.95
C ARG A 67 0.84 8.85 7.55
N MET A 68 -0.25 8.25 7.08
CA MET A 68 -1.61 8.64 7.49
C MET A 68 -2.03 7.99 8.82
N GLY A 69 -1.43 6.84 9.15
CA GLY A 69 -1.68 6.14 10.42
C GLY A 69 -2.88 5.19 10.38
N ALA A 70 -3.39 4.85 9.19
CA ALA A 70 -4.46 3.88 9.01
C ALA A 70 -4.20 3.08 7.72
N ALA A 71 -3.57 1.90 7.85
CA ALA A 71 -3.18 1.06 6.72
C ALA A 71 -4.36 0.74 5.77
N ALA A 72 -5.55 0.48 6.33
CA ALA A 72 -6.75 0.25 5.52
C ALA A 72 -7.10 1.44 4.61
N LEU A 73 -6.92 2.69 5.07
CA LEU A 73 -7.13 3.88 4.25
C LEU A 73 -5.97 4.12 3.28
N ASP A 74 -4.73 3.83 3.69
CA ASP A 74 -3.57 3.93 2.80
C ASP A 74 -3.73 2.98 1.59
N LEU A 75 -4.18 1.74 1.80
CA LEU A 75 -4.51 0.79 0.74
C LEU A 75 -5.69 1.25 -0.12
N ALA A 76 -6.76 1.78 0.49
CA ALA A 76 -7.88 2.35 -0.25
C ALA A 76 -7.44 3.54 -1.14
N TYR A 77 -6.47 4.34 -0.68
CA TYR A 77 -5.93 5.46 -1.42
C TYR A 77 -4.99 5.03 -2.55
N VAL A 78 -4.31 3.89 -2.43
CA VAL A 78 -3.66 3.24 -3.57
C VAL A 78 -4.70 2.81 -4.60
N ALA A 79 -5.75 2.11 -4.16
CA ALA A 79 -6.83 1.65 -5.04
C ALA A 79 -7.54 2.79 -5.79
N SER A 80 -7.63 3.98 -5.19
CA SER A 80 -8.22 5.16 -5.83
C SER A 80 -7.21 6.08 -6.53
N GLY A 81 -5.95 5.65 -6.69
CA GLY A 81 -4.90 6.41 -7.36
C GLY A 81 -4.47 7.71 -6.66
N ARG A 82 -4.80 7.88 -5.38
CA ARG A 82 -4.33 9.02 -4.55
C ARG A 82 -2.88 8.81 -4.11
N PHE A 83 -2.51 7.56 -3.89
CA PHE A 83 -1.13 7.11 -3.73
C PHE A 83 -0.80 6.13 -4.84
N ASP A 84 0.46 6.11 -5.26
CA ASP A 84 0.97 5.20 -6.28
C ASP A 84 1.42 3.86 -5.66
N GLY A 85 1.71 3.86 -4.35
CA GLY A 85 2.03 2.65 -3.61
C GLY A 85 2.05 2.80 -2.10
N PHE A 86 2.07 1.67 -1.41
CA PHE A 86 2.09 1.55 0.04
C PHE A 86 2.95 0.34 0.45
N TRP A 87 3.71 0.47 1.54
CA TRP A 87 4.38 -0.68 2.16
C TRP A 87 4.36 -0.56 3.68
N GLU A 88 4.19 -1.67 4.38
CA GLU A 88 4.32 -1.74 5.84
C GLU A 88 4.56 -3.17 6.31
N SER A 89 5.16 -3.31 7.50
CA SER A 89 5.35 -4.58 8.21
C SER A 89 4.77 -4.50 9.62
N GLY A 90 4.50 -5.66 10.22
CA GLY A 90 3.84 -5.77 11.52
C GLY A 90 2.32 -5.54 11.49
N LEU A 91 1.71 -5.57 10.30
CA LEU A 91 0.26 -5.46 10.13
C LEU A 91 -0.43 -6.77 10.48
N LYS A 92 -1.70 -6.67 10.88
CA LYS A 92 -2.57 -7.82 11.09
C LYS A 92 -3.48 -8.03 9.90
N LEU A 93 -4.04 -9.23 9.78
CA LEU A 93 -4.92 -9.59 8.66
C LEU A 93 -6.07 -8.58 8.47
N TRP A 94 -6.68 -8.11 9.55
CA TRP A 94 -7.77 -7.13 9.50
C TRP A 94 -7.35 -5.74 9.01
N ASP A 95 -6.07 -5.38 9.11
CA ASP A 95 -5.56 -4.12 8.58
C ASP A 95 -5.42 -4.16 7.05
N MET A 96 -5.24 -5.37 6.49
CA MET A 96 -4.86 -5.58 5.09
C MET A 96 -5.97 -6.17 4.21
N ALA A 97 -6.79 -7.09 4.73
CA ALA A 97 -7.64 -7.96 3.92
C ALA A 97 -8.61 -7.20 2.99
N ALA A 98 -9.29 -6.17 3.51
CA ALA A 98 -10.18 -5.35 2.70
C ALA A 98 -9.42 -4.51 1.66
N GLY A 99 -8.30 -3.91 2.07
CA GLY A 99 -7.44 -3.11 1.20
C GLY A 99 -6.80 -3.91 0.08
N LYS A 100 -6.42 -5.17 0.34
CA LYS A 100 -5.88 -6.12 -0.65
C LYS A 100 -6.85 -6.30 -1.81
N LEU A 101 -8.11 -6.61 -1.51
CA LEU A 101 -9.14 -6.78 -2.54
C LEU A 101 -9.42 -5.46 -3.28
N LEU A 102 -9.49 -4.33 -2.58
CA LEU A 102 -9.67 -3.01 -3.19
C LEU A 102 -8.59 -2.72 -4.24
N VAL A 103 -7.31 -2.94 -3.90
CA VAL A 103 -6.19 -2.64 -4.80
C VAL A 103 -6.20 -3.57 -6.02
N GLU A 104 -6.42 -4.87 -5.84
CA GLU A 104 -6.49 -5.82 -6.96
C GLU A 104 -7.64 -5.50 -7.93
N GLU A 105 -8.84 -5.25 -7.40
CA GLU A 105 -10.01 -4.92 -8.22
C GLU A 105 -9.91 -3.54 -8.89
N ALA A 106 -9.08 -2.65 -8.37
CA ALA A 106 -8.74 -1.37 -9.00
C ALA A 106 -7.63 -1.47 -10.07
N GLY A 107 -7.10 -2.67 -10.33
CA GLY A 107 -6.02 -2.92 -11.30
C GLY A 107 -4.60 -2.75 -10.75
N GLY A 108 -4.45 -2.69 -9.42
CA GLY A 108 -3.15 -2.65 -8.75
C GLY A 108 -2.53 -4.02 -8.51
N LYS A 109 -1.34 -4.02 -7.91
CA LYS A 109 -0.59 -5.23 -7.54
C LYS A 109 -0.34 -5.27 -6.03
N ILE A 110 -0.51 -6.45 -5.44
CA ILE A 110 -0.23 -6.77 -4.03
C ILE A 110 0.79 -7.91 -3.96
N THR A 111 1.79 -7.78 -3.11
CA THR A 111 2.79 -8.82 -2.77
C THR A 111 3.21 -8.71 -1.30
N ASP A 112 4.06 -9.63 -0.85
CA ASP A 112 4.88 -9.43 0.34
C ASP A 112 6.19 -8.67 0.00
N LEU A 113 7.03 -8.41 1.01
CA LEU A 113 8.32 -7.73 0.82
C LEU A 113 9.34 -8.50 -0.05
N LYS A 114 9.07 -9.76 -0.41
CA LYS A 114 9.91 -10.59 -1.28
C LYS A 114 9.45 -10.60 -2.74
N ASP A 115 8.42 -9.82 -3.08
CA ASP A 115 7.70 -9.90 -4.37
C ASP A 115 6.99 -11.25 -4.58
N GLU A 116 6.70 -11.97 -3.50
CA GLU A 116 5.94 -13.22 -3.55
C GLU A 116 4.44 -12.97 -3.34
N GLU A 117 3.63 -14.00 -3.59
CA GLU A 117 2.20 -13.95 -3.32
C GLU A 117 1.94 -13.58 -1.85
N TRP A 118 1.13 -12.54 -1.63
CA TRP A 118 0.76 -12.10 -0.29
C TRP A 118 0.00 -13.20 0.46
N LYS A 119 0.42 -13.47 1.70
CA LYS A 119 -0.13 -14.56 2.51
C LYS A 119 -1.03 -14.00 3.61
N ILE A 120 -2.17 -14.67 3.81
CA ILE A 120 -3.13 -14.35 4.88
C ILE A 120 -2.48 -14.35 6.28
N LEU A 121 -1.49 -15.21 6.50
CA LEU A 121 -0.74 -15.31 7.75
C LEU A 121 0.56 -14.48 7.77
N GLY A 122 0.82 -13.71 6.71
CA GLY A 122 1.92 -12.76 6.67
C GLY A 122 1.60 -11.51 7.50
N ASP A 123 2.64 -10.76 7.83
CA ASP A 123 2.58 -9.54 8.64
C ASP A 123 3.00 -8.29 7.86
N ASN A 124 3.26 -8.42 6.57
CA ASN A 124 3.70 -7.34 5.71
C ASN A 124 2.93 -7.34 4.38
N ILE A 125 2.96 -6.18 3.73
CA ILE A 125 2.30 -5.97 2.45
C ILE A 125 3.06 -4.91 1.66
N VAL A 126 3.14 -5.12 0.35
CA VAL A 126 3.52 -4.11 -0.63
C VAL A 126 2.35 -3.99 -1.61
N ALA A 127 1.82 -2.79 -1.75
CA ALA A 127 0.75 -2.46 -2.67
C ALA A 127 1.22 -1.37 -3.64
N SER A 128 0.84 -1.47 -4.91
CA SER A 128 1.07 -0.37 -5.86
C SER A 128 0.06 -0.36 -6.98
N ASN A 129 0.16 0.67 -7.81
CA ASN A 129 -0.56 0.80 -9.07
C ASN A 129 -0.15 -0.18 -10.18
N ASN A 130 0.52 -1.29 -9.83
CA ASN A 130 1.15 -2.26 -10.73
C ASN A 130 2.37 -1.72 -11.50
N LEU A 131 2.31 -0.50 -12.03
CA LEU A 131 3.36 0.10 -12.88
C LEU A 131 4.68 0.33 -12.15
N ILE A 132 4.65 0.81 -10.90
CA ILE A 132 5.86 1.07 -10.12
C ILE A 132 6.29 -0.09 -9.21
N HIS A 133 5.60 -1.25 -9.28
CA HIS A 133 5.73 -2.30 -8.26
C HIS A 133 7.16 -2.85 -8.15
N GLU A 134 7.77 -3.17 -9.29
CA GLU A 134 9.14 -3.70 -9.35
C GLU A 134 10.16 -2.68 -8.84
N GLU A 135 10.04 -1.41 -9.24
CA GLU A 135 10.94 -0.34 -8.79
C GLU A 135 10.79 -0.07 -7.28
N LEU A 136 9.55 -0.12 -6.76
CA LEU A 136 9.25 0.02 -5.34
C LEU A 136 9.94 -1.08 -4.52
N ILE A 137 9.73 -2.36 -4.89
CA ILE A 137 10.30 -3.50 -4.17
C ILE A 137 11.83 -3.49 -4.22
N LYS A 138 12.44 -3.11 -5.34
CA LYS A 138 13.92 -3.02 -5.47
C LYS A 138 14.57 -2.16 -4.37
N HIS A 139 13.83 -1.20 -3.81
CA HIS A 139 14.29 -0.32 -2.75
C HIS A 139 13.87 -0.76 -1.34
N LEU A 140 13.01 -1.78 -1.24
CA LEU A 140 12.62 -2.42 0.00
C LEU A 140 13.52 -3.62 0.28
N LYS A 141 13.75 -3.89 1.57
CA LYS A 141 14.43 -5.10 2.04
C LYS A 141 13.71 -5.63 3.25
N GLU A 142 13.64 -6.95 3.37
CA GLU A 142 13.48 -7.59 4.67
C GLU A 142 14.76 -7.37 5.48
N ILE A 143 14.59 -6.98 6.75
CA ILE A 143 15.67 -6.84 7.72
C ILE A 143 15.58 -8.02 8.67
#